data_AF-A0A7W1EPG8-F1
#
_entry.id   AF-A0A7W1EPG8-F1
#
_cell.length_a   1.000
_cell.length_b   1.000
_cell.length_c   1.000
_cell.angle_alpha   90.00
_cell.angle_beta   90.00
_cell.angle_gamma   90.00
#
_symmetry.space_group_name_H-M   'P 1'
#
loop_
_entity.id
_entity.type
_entity.pdbx_description
1 polymer ?
#
loop_
_entity_poly.entity_id
_entity_poly.type
_entity_poly.pdbx_seq_one_letter_code
_entity_poly.pdbx_strand_id
1 'polypeptide(L)'
;MAIAGLAFRPRFGTAIAKDVPGGVVVRGEVEWLVEGGEAEIATLLTAVAGLGVKVSAQSAIVKFGNVVGTFALGQLGVLRVECGKWGEDVFDALLDDLTDRTLALPFSATQAAGLPHDRSIADRDDVLLHAFIYARHILLAANRALPRALELVVRDPHRRFNPERASVDLVAARRVD
;
A
#
# COMPACT_ATOMS: atom_id res chain seq x y z
N MET A 1 16.78 15.47 10.68
CA MET A 1 18.06 14.73 10.56
C MET A 1 17.96 13.99 9.25
N ALA A 2 18.81 14.35 8.28
CA ALA A 2 18.90 13.63 7.00
C ALA A 2 19.08 12.14 7.25
N ILE A 3 18.65 11.31 6.29
CA ILE A 3 18.99 9.88 6.27
C ILE A 3 20.52 9.78 6.36
N ALA A 4 21.03 9.09 7.37
CA ALA A 4 22.47 9.13 7.67
C ALA A 4 23.28 8.69 6.44
N GLY A 5 24.22 9.54 6.01
CA GLY A 5 25.15 9.26 4.92
C GLY A 5 24.60 9.32 3.49
N LEU A 6 23.28 9.44 3.29
CA LEU A 6 22.66 9.49 1.96
C LEU A 6 22.26 10.92 1.55
N ALA A 7 22.79 11.36 0.41
CA ALA A 7 22.44 12.63 -0.21
C ALA A 7 21.52 12.39 -1.42
N PHE A 8 20.33 13.01 -1.39
CA PHE A 8 19.35 12.92 -2.48
C PHE A 8 19.40 14.17 -3.35
N ARG A 9 19.72 13.99 -4.63
CA ARG A 9 19.77 15.07 -5.62
C ARG A 9 18.81 14.77 -6.78
N PRO A 10 18.01 15.74 -7.24
CA PRO A 10 17.22 15.52 -8.44
C PRO A 10 18.17 15.33 -9.63
N ARG A 11 17.94 14.28 -10.44
CA ARG A 11 18.70 14.08 -11.68
C ARG A 11 18.38 15.19 -12.68
N PHE A 12 17.14 15.68 -12.67
CA PHE A 12 16.65 16.78 -13.47
C PHE A 12 15.70 17.66 -12.66
N GLY A 13 15.72 18.98 -12.93
CA GLY A 13 14.83 19.95 -12.30
C GLY A 13 15.34 20.52 -10.97
N THR A 14 14.44 21.19 -10.24
CA THR A 14 14.75 21.97 -9.04
C THR A 14 14.10 21.42 -7.77
N ALA A 15 13.62 20.17 -7.80
CA ALA A 15 13.00 19.54 -6.64
C ALA A 15 14.03 19.35 -5.51
N ILE A 16 13.62 19.63 -4.28
CA ILE A 16 14.48 19.55 -3.10
C ILE A 16 13.94 18.46 -2.18
N ALA A 17 14.82 17.55 -1.76
CA ALA A 17 14.51 16.60 -0.71
C ALA A 17 14.37 17.34 0.62
N LYS A 18 13.29 17.09 1.36
CA LYS A 18 13.03 17.77 2.64
C LYS A 18 13.51 16.90 3.78
N ASP A 19 14.38 17.43 4.64
CA ASP A 19 14.75 16.74 5.87
C ASP A 19 13.60 16.80 6.88
N VAL A 20 13.26 15.65 7.46
CA VAL A 20 12.28 15.52 8.53
C VAL A 20 12.92 14.86 9.76
N PRO A 21 12.27 14.93 10.95
CA PRO A 21 12.73 14.17 12.10
C PRO A 21 12.79 12.67 11.78
N GLY A 22 13.98 12.07 11.87
CA GLY A 22 14.20 10.65 11.61
C GLY A 22 14.24 10.21 10.14
N GLY A 23 14.30 11.15 9.18
CA GLY A 23 14.25 10.77 7.77
C GLY A 23 14.30 11.90 6.75
N VAL A 24 14.03 11.54 5.50
CA VAL A 24 13.95 12.46 4.35
C VAL A 24 12.67 12.21 3.58
N VAL A 25 12.08 13.28 3.09
CA VAL A 25 10.92 13.25 2.18
C VAL A 25 11.39 13.61 0.77
N VAL A 26 11.06 12.76 -0.20
CA VAL A 26 11.33 12.97 -1.63
C VAL A 26 10.04 12.95 -2.45
N ARG A 27 10.07 13.56 -3.62
CA ARG A 27 8.94 13.53 -4.57
C ARG A 27 9.03 12.31 -5.46
N GLY A 28 7.93 11.56 -5.58
CA GLY A 28 7.91 10.32 -6.34
C GLY A 28 8.07 10.50 -7.84
N GLU A 29 7.56 11.62 -8.38
CA GLU A 29 7.60 11.93 -9.82
C GLU A 29 9.00 12.34 -10.30
N VAL A 30 9.91 12.59 -9.36
CA VAL A 30 11.28 13.02 -9.64
C VAL A 30 12.18 11.80 -9.60
N GLU A 31 13.11 11.74 -10.54
CA GLU A 31 14.19 10.78 -10.53
C GLU A 31 15.34 11.31 -9.68
N TRP A 32 15.76 10.53 -8.69
CA TRP A 32 16.75 10.94 -7.70
C TRP A 32 18.08 10.22 -7.94
N LEU A 33 19.15 11.00 -8.07
CA LEU A 33 20.51 10.51 -7.88
C LEU A 33 20.78 10.51 -6.37
N VAL A 34 21.10 9.34 -5.84
CA VAL A 34 21.44 9.15 -4.44
C VAL A 34 22.92 8.82 -4.33
N GLU A 35 23.64 9.58 -3.50
CA GLU A 35 25.06 9.44 -3.25
C GLU A 35 25.29 9.09 -1.77
N GLY A 36 26.22 8.18 -1.48
CA GLY A 36 26.55 7.78 -0.11
C GLY A 36 27.61 6.68 -0.05
N GLY A 37 27.81 6.11 1.13
CA GLY A 37 28.67 4.95 1.33
C GLY A 37 28.13 3.68 0.65
N GLU A 38 29.00 2.73 0.31
CA GLU A 38 28.59 1.51 -0.38
C GLU A 38 27.56 0.68 0.42
N ALA A 39 27.76 0.56 1.73
CA ALA A 39 26.81 -0.12 2.61
C ALA A 39 25.45 0.60 2.67
N GLU A 40 25.45 1.93 2.57
CA GLU A 40 24.24 2.75 2.64
C GLU A 40 23.44 2.64 1.34
N ILE A 41 24.11 2.66 0.19
CA ILE A 41 23.48 2.43 -1.12
C ILE A 41 22.92 1.00 -1.23
N ALA A 42 23.63 -0.01 -0.71
CA ALA A 42 23.12 -1.39 -0.67
C ALA A 42 21.87 -1.51 0.21
N THR A 43 21.85 -0.83 1.36
CA THR A 43 20.69 -0.80 2.26
C THR A 43 19.50 -0.12 1.58
N LEU A 44 19.73 1.03 0.93
CA LEU A 44 18.72 1.75 0.17
C LEU A 44 18.10 0.87 -0.93
N LEU A 45 18.92 0.27 -1.79
CA LEU A 45 18.45 -0.53 -2.92
C LEU A 45 17.67 -1.78 -2.49
N THR A 46 18.06 -2.36 -1.34
CA THR A 46 17.33 -3.48 -0.73
C THR A 46 15.95 -3.02 -0.24
N ALA A 47 15.89 -1.87 0.44
CA ALA A 47 14.64 -1.36 1.01
C ALA A 47 13.64 -0.89 -0.06
N VAL A 48 14.11 -0.29 -1.16
CA VAL A 48 13.23 0.18 -2.26
C VAL A 48 12.92 -0.90 -3.30
N ALA A 49 13.39 -2.13 -3.09
CA ALA A 49 12.97 -3.36 -3.77
C ALA A 49 12.70 -3.23 -5.29
N GLY A 50 13.70 -2.81 -6.07
CA GLY A 50 13.61 -2.74 -7.53
C GLY A 50 13.18 -1.38 -8.10
N LEU A 51 12.86 -0.40 -7.24
CA LEU A 51 12.60 0.99 -7.66
C LEU A 51 13.90 1.79 -7.92
N GLY A 52 15.07 1.18 -7.77
CA GLY A 52 16.37 1.81 -7.97
C GLY A 52 17.36 0.94 -8.72
N VAL A 53 18.29 1.60 -9.41
CA VAL A 53 19.38 0.99 -10.17
C VAL A 53 20.71 1.48 -9.62
N LYS A 54 21.61 0.54 -9.28
CA LYS A 54 22.98 0.86 -8.88
C LYS A 54 23.74 1.43 -10.07
N VAL A 55 24.33 2.61 -9.91
CA VAL A 55 25.19 3.24 -10.93
C VAL A 55 26.67 3.00 -10.61
N SER A 56 27.04 3.11 -9.33
CA SER A 56 28.38 2.80 -8.83
C SER A 56 28.32 2.23 -7.42
N ALA A 57 29.47 1.92 -6.81
CA ALA A 57 29.52 1.53 -5.41
C ALA A 57 28.92 2.60 -4.47
N GLN A 58 29.07 3.88 -4.81
CA GLN A 58 28.67 5.01 -3.96
C GLN A 58 27.48 5.80 -4.51
N SER A 59 26.83 5.30 -5.57
CA SER A 59 25.69 5.99 -6.18
C SER A 59 24.65 5.06 -6.78
N ALA A 60 23.39 5.48 -6.65
CA ALA A 60 22.23 4.82 -7.24
C ALA A 60 21.25 5.85 -7.80
N ILE A 61 20.48 5.43 -8.79
CA ILE A 61 19.35 6.20 -9.31
C ILE A 61 18.08 5.54 -8.82
N VAL A 62 17.16 6.32 -8.23
CA VAL A 62 15.88 5.81 -7.72
C VAL A 62 14.73 6.57 -8.37
N LYS A 63 13.73 5.83 -8.83
CA LYS A 63 12.53 6.36 -9.47
C LYS A 63 11.29 5.70 -8.87
N PHE A 64 10.52 6.49 -8.13
CA PHE A 64 9.32 5.99 -7.44
C PHE A 64 8.04 6.11 -8.27
N GLY A 65 7.98 7.05 -9.22
CA GLY A 65 6.80 7.26 -10.06
C GLY A 65 5.59 7.71 -9.23
N ASN A 66 4.55 6.87 -9.20
CA ASN A 66 3.30 7.13 -8.49
C ASN A 66 3.27 6.51 -7.08
N VAL A 67 4.39 5.97 -6.60
CA VAL A 67 4.45 5.39 -5.25
C VAL A 67 4.37 6.52 -4.22
N VAL A 68 3.46 6.36 -3.26
CA VAL A 68 3.35 7.20 -2.06
C VAL A 68 3.50 6.29 -0.84
N GLY A 69 4.27 6.71 0.14
CA GLY A 69 4.41 5.97 1.39
C GLY A 69 5.80 6.06 2.01
N THR A 70 6.08 5.11 2.89
CA THR A 70 7.25 5.15 3.78
C THR A 70 8.09 3.88 3.65
N PHE A 71 9.40 4.06 3.43
CA PHE A 71 10.41 3.00 3.37
C PHE A 71 11.31 3.08 4.59
N ALA A 72 11.41 1.97 5.33
CA ALA A 72 12.33 1.87 6.46
C ALA A 72 13.72 1.47 5.96
N LEU A 73 14.73 2.31 6.21
CA LEU A 73 16.14 2.05 5.86
C LEU A 73 16.96 1.55 7.06
N GLY A 74 16.29 0.92 8.03
CA GLY A 74 16.92 0.45 9.26
C GLY A 74 17.59 1.60 10.04
N GLN A 75 18.89 1.49 10.28
CA GLN A 75 19.65 2.49 11.05
C GLN A 75 19.83 3.83 10.31
N LEU A 76 19.64 3.87 8.99
CA LEU A 76 19.77 5.10 8.21
C LEU A 76 18.58 6.04 8.39
N GLY A 77 17.46 5.53 8.90
CA GLY A 77 16.24 6.28 9.13
C GLY A 77 15.13 5.92 8.15
N VAL A 78 14.27 6.90 7.87
CA VAL A 78 13.03 6.69 7.13
C VAL A 78 13.02 7.51 5.84
N LEU A 79 12.70 6.89 4.72
CA LEU A 79 12.48 7.57 3.45
C LEU A 79 10.98 7.67 3.17
N ARG A 80 10.47 8.89 3.05
CA ARG A 80 9.07 9.15 2.72
C ARG A 80 8.98 9.62 1.27
N VAL A 81 8.04 9.08 0.53
CA VAL A 81 7.78 9.47 -0.85
C VAL A 81 6.42 10.13 -0.93
N GLU A 82 6.41 11.39 -1.37
CA GLU A 82 5.20 12.19 -1.60
C GLU A 82 4.93 12.30 -3.11
N CYS A 83 3.66 12.29 -3.50
CA CYS A 83 3.22 12.73 -4.82
C CYS A 83 2.89 14.24 -4.73
N GLY A 84 3.41 15.04 -5.64
CA GLY A 84 3.18 16.49 -5.69
C GLY A 84 1.70 16.86 -5.89
N LYS A 85 0.87 15.92 -6.32
CA LYS A 85 -0.58 16.12 -6.37
C LYS A 85 -1.25 15.69 -5.07
N TRP A 86 -0.89 14.54 -4.50
CA TRP A 86 -1.64 13.90 -3.42
C TRP A 86 -0.72 13.56 -2.23
N GLY A 87 -1.02 14.14 -1.06
CA GLY A 87 -0.41 13.74 0.22
C GLY A 87 -1.05 12.47 0.78
N GLU A 88 -0.47 11.92 1.86
CA GLU A 88 -0.96 10.70 2.53
C GLU A 88 -2.44 10.82 2.93
N ASP A 89 -2.84 11.93 3.56
CA ASP A 89 -4.25 12.19 3.94
C ASP A 89 -5.21 12.22 2.75
N VAL A 90 -4.77 12.77 1.61
CA VAL A 90 -5.58 12.87 0.39
C VAL A 90 -5.71 11.51 -0.28
N PHE A 91 -4.63 10.72 -0.24
CA PHE A 91 -4.62 9.36 -0.75
C PHE A 91 -5.52 8.44 0.10
N ASP A 92 -5.46 8.56 1.43
CA ASP A 92 -6.34 7.82 2.33
C ASP A 92 -7.81 8.18 2.16
N ALA A 93 -8.14 9.47 2.05
CA ALA A 93 -9.51 9.90 1.78
C ALA A 93 -10.05 9.38 0.44
N LEU A 94 -9.19 9.29 -0.58
CA LEU A 94 -9.56 8.70 -1.86
C LEU A 94 -9.72 7.18 -1.78
N LEU A 95 -8.87 6.49 -1.01
CA LEU A 95 -9.04 5.06 -0.75
C LEU A 95 -10.33 4.77 0.00
N ASP A 96 -10.71 5.62 0.94
CA ASP A 96 -11.98 5.52 1.67
C ASP A 96 -13.17 5.71 0.71
N ASP A 97 -13.18 6.77 -0.12
CA ASP A 97 -14.23 6.98 -1.12
C ASP A 97 -14.33 5.84 -2.15
N LEU A 98 -13.18 5.30 -2.61
CA LEU A 98 -13.16 4.12 -3.47
C LEU A 98 -13.73 2.89 -2.75
N THR A 99 -13.37 2.69 -1.48
CA THR A 99 -13.87 1.59 -0.66
C THR A 99 -15.38 1.67 -0.51
N ASP A 100 -15.92 2.84 -0.16
CA ASP A 100 -17.36 3.06 0.01
C ASP A 100 -18.12 2.83 -1.30
N ARG A 101 -17.62 3.35 -2.42
CA ARG A 101 -18.23 3.13 -3.74
C ARG A 101 -18.20 1.66 -4.14
N THR A 102 -17.09 0.96 -3.93
CA THR A 102 -16.97 -0.46 -4.25
C THR A 102 -17.86 -1.32 -3.36
N LEU A 103 -17.99 -0.98 -2.07
CA LEU A 103 -18.91 -1.68 -1.14
C LEU A 103 -20.38 -1.43 -1.49
N ALA A 104 -20.71 -0.26 -2.07
CA ALA A 104 -22.03 0.04 -2.59
C ALA A 104 -22.36 -0.68 -3.91
N LEU A 105 -21.36 -1.29 -4.59
CA LEU A 105 -21.63 -2.05 -5.80
C LEU A 105 -22.29 -3.40 -5.46
N PRO A 106 -23.33 -3.81 -6.21
CA PRO A 106 -24.09 -5.03 -5.96
C PRO A 106 -23.37 -6.30 -6.47
N PHE A 107 -22.04 -6.37 -6.32
CA PHE A 107 -21.25 -7.52 -6.74
C PHE A 107 -20.50 -8.10 -5.55
N SER A 108 -20.96 -9.24 -5.03
CA SER A 108 -20.07 -10.05 -4.18
C SER A 108 -19.07 -10.79 -5.06
N ALA A 109 -17.82 -10.94 -4.60
CA ALA A 109 -16.80 -11.77 -5.27
C ALA A 109 -17.28 -13.22 -5.51
N THR A 110 -18.30 -13.64 -4.76
CA THR A 110 -18.97 -14.95 -4.87
C THR A 110 -20.28 -14.94 -5.66
N GLN A 111 -20.81 -13.77 -6.07
CA GLN A 111 -22.00 -13.69 -6.91
C GLN A 111 -21.60 -13.82 -8.38
N ALA A 112 -22.02 -14.92 -8.97
CA ALA A 112 -22.26 -14.98 -10.40
C ALA A 112 -23.45 -14.04 -10.72
N ALA A 113 -23.20 -12.74 -10.76
CA ALA A 113 -24.11 -11.80 -11.40
C ALA A 113 -24.24 -12.23 -12.86
N GLY A 114 -25.46 -12.62 -13.25
CA GLY A 114 -25.80 -13.11 -14.60
C GLY A 114 -25.72 -12.01 -15.66
N LEU A 115 -24.52 -11.50 -15.90
CA LEU A 115 -24.21 -10.63 -17.03
C LEU A 115 -23.54 -11.45 -18.13
N PRO A 116 -23.92 -11.25 -19.41
CA PRO A 116 -23.56 -12.10 -20.54
C PRO A 116 -22.16 -11.80 -21.10
N HIS A 117 -21.27 -11.22 -20.30
CA HIS A 117 -19.91 -10.96 -20.73
C HIS A 117 -18.98 -12.04 -20.17
N ASP A 118 -18.25 -12.66 -21.10
CA ASP A 118 -17.22 -13.64 -20.85
C ASP A 118 -16.22 -13.09 -19.81
N ARG A 119 -16.13 -13.78 -18.67
CA ARG A 119 -15.21 -13.42 -17.57
C ARG A 119 -13.80 -13.96 -17.80
N SER A 120 -13.49 -14.56 -18.95
CA SER A 120 -12.11 -14.91 -19.31
C SER A 120 -11.17 -13.69 -19.35
N ILE A 121 -11.73 -12.49 -19.45
CA ILE A 121 -11.03 -11.18 -19.50
C ILE A 121 -11.21 -10.38 -18.20
N ALA A 122 -11.94 -10.88 -17.20
CA ALA A 122 -11.97 -10.25 -15.88
C ALA A 122 -10.61 -10.50 -15.23
N ASP A 123 -9.71 -9.54 -15.47
CA ASP A 123 -8.29 -9.67 -15.28
C ASP A 123 -7.96 -9.99 -13.82
N ARG A 124 -6.89 -10.74 -13.62
CA ARG A 124 -6.44 -11.20 -12.30
C ARG A 124 -6.28 -10.03 -11.31
N ASP A 125 -6.01 -8.84 -11.85
CA ASP A 125 -5.77 -7.59 -11.14
C ASP A 125 -7.05 -6.97 -10.54
N ASP A 126 -8.21 -7.10 -11.18
CA ASP A 126 -9.49 -6.60 -10.65
C ASP A 126 -9.89 -7.37 -9.38
N VAL A 127 -9.62 -8.68 -9.36
CA VAL A 127 -9.86 -9.54 -8.20
C VAL A 127 -8.93 -9.17 -7.03
N LEU A 128 -7.68 -8.80 -7.32
CA LEU A 128 -6.71 -8.35 -6.31
C LEU A 128 -7.09 -7.00 -5.71
N LEU A 129 -7.61 -6.07 -6.51
CA LEU A 129 -8.07 -4.76 -6.03
C LEU A 129 -9.24 -4.90 -5.04
N HIS A 130 -10.25 -5.71 -5.37
CA HIS A 130 -11.40 -5.94 -4.47
C HIS A 130 -10.98 -6.67 -3.19
N ALA A 131 -10.08 -7.65 -3.29
CA ALA A 131 -9.54 -8.34 -2.12
C ALA A 131 -8.75 -7.39 -1.21
N PHE A 132 -7.95 -6.48 -1.79
CA PHE A 132 -7.22 -5.46 -1.06
C PHE A 132 -8.15 -4.45 -0.37
N ILE A 133 -9.14 -3.91 -1.08
CA ILE A 133 -10.14 -2.98 -0.53
C ILE A 133 -10.89 -3.63 0.63
N TYR A 134 -11.33 -4.88 0.47
CA TYR A 134 -12.02 -5.63 1.51
C TYR A 134 -11.12 -5.89 2.73
N ALA A 135 -9.87 -6.31 2.51
CA ALA A 135 -8.91 -6.51 3.60
C ALA A 135 -8.62 -5.20 4.35
N ARG A 136 -8.41 -4.09 3.63
CA ARG A 136 -8.23 -2.76 4.23
C ARG A 136 -9.44 -2.34 5.05
N HIS A 137 -10.64 -2.48 4.50
CA HIS A 137 -11.88 -2.14 5.21
C HIS A 137 -12.01 -2.93 6.53
N ILE A 138 -11.79 -4.24 6.51
CA ILE A 138 -11.90 -5.01 7.75
C ILE A 138 -10.78 -4.66 8.73
N LEU A 139 -9.54 -4.54 8.26
CA LEU A 139 -8.39 -4.28 9.13
C LEU A 139 -8.43 -2.88 9.77
N LEU A 140 -8.99 -1.88 9.08
CA LEU A 140 -9.02 -0.50 9.54
C LEU A 140 -10.36 -0.08 10.16
N ALA A 141 -11.49 -0.54 9.62
CA ALA A 141 -12.82 -0.05 10.02
C ALA A 141 -13.60 -1.03 10.92
N ALA A 142 -13.37 -2.35 10.82
CA ALA A 142 -14.27 -3.32 11.42
C ALA A 142 -13.54 -4.45 12.18
N ASN A 143 -13.42 -4.24 13.50
CA ASN A 143 -13.19 -5.27 14.51
C ASN A 143 -11.75 -5.81 14.61
N ARG A 144 -11.09 -5.50 15.75
CA ARG A 144 -9.74 -5.98 16.13
C ARG A 144 -9.62 -7.51 16.26
N ALA A 145 -10.71 -8.25 16.07
CA ALA A 145 -10.72 -9.71 16.10
C ALA A 145 -10.16 -10.36 14.82
N LEU A 146 -10.15 -9.67 13.67
CA LEU A 146 -9.69 -10.28 12.41
C LEU A 146 -8.18 -10.60 12.40
N PRO A 147 -7.27 -9.72 12.87
CA PRO A 147 -5.85 -10.08 13.00
C PRO A 147 -5.65 -11.34 13.84
N ARG A 148 -6.38 -11.47 14.95
CA ARG A 148 -6.37 -12.66 15.80
C ARG A 148 -6.94 -13.90 15.10
N ALA A 149 -8.00 -13.75 14.30
CA ALA A 149 -8.55 -14.85 13.51
C ALA A 149 -7.57 -15.33 12.43
N LEU A 150 -6.89 -14.41 11.75
CA LEU A 150 -5.85 -14.72 10.77
C LEU A 150 -4.63 -15.39 11.43
N GLU A 151 -4.18 -14.90 12.59
CA GLU A 151 -3.14 -15.57 13.38
C GLU A 151 -3.52 -17.01 13.76
N LEU A 152 -4.80 -17.24 14.13
CA LEU A 152 -5.30 -18.57 14.45
C LEU A 152 -5.33 -19.50 13.22
N VAL A 153 -5.69 -18.97 12.04
CA VAL A 153 -5.67 -19.73 10.78
C VAL A 153 -4.23 -20.07 10.37
N VAL A 154 -3.29 -19.13 10.48
CA VAL A 154 -1.87 -19.37 10.17
C VAL A 154 -1.24 -20.38 11.13
N ARG A 155 -1.61 -20.31 12.42
CA ARG A 155 -1.10 -21.23 13.45
C ARG A 155 -1.61 -22.65 13.28
N ASP A 156 -2.87 -22.82 12.88
CA ASP A 156 -3.52 -24.12 12.69
C ASP A 156 -4.20 -24.22 11.31
N PRO A 157 -3.45 -24.33 10.20
CA PRO A 157 -4.00 -24.24 8.83
C PRO A 157 -4.95 -25.38 8.47
N HIS A 158 -4.94 -26.48 9.24
CA HIS A 158 -5.83 -27.61 9.06
C HIS A 158 -7.19 -27.43 9.75
N ARG A 159 -7.35 -26.40 10.60
CA ARG A 159 -8.63 -26.11 11.23
C ARG A 159 -9.55 -25.39 10.23
N ARG A 160 -10.69 -26.00 9.95
CA ARG A 160 -11.76 -25.38 9.17
C ARG A 160 -12.64 -24.55 10.10
N PHE A 161 -12.71 -23.25 9.85
CA PHE A 161 -13.72 -22.40 10.45
C PHE A 161 -15.06 -22.68 9.77
N ASN A 162 -16.05 -23.11 10.55
CA ASN A 162 -17.39 -23.31 10.06
C ASN A 162 -18.20 -22.03 10.35
N PRO A 163 -18.55 -21.23 9.34
CA PRO A 163 -19.27 -19.99 9.55
C PRO A 163 -20.71 -20.31 10.00
N GLU A 164 -21.02 -20.05 11.27
CA GLU A 164 -22.39 -20.08 11.76
C GLU A 164 -23.06 -18.73 11.46
N ARG A 165 -23.99 -18.73 10.51
CA ARG A 165 -24.82 -17.55 10.25
C ARG A 165 -25.90 -17.48 11.31
N ALA A 166 -25.92 -16.39 12.08
CA ALA A 166 -27.03 -16.11 12.96
C ALA A 166 -28.30 -15.90 12.11
N SER A 167 -29.37 -16.65 12.41
CA SER A 167 -30.68 -16.41 11.83
C SER A 167 -31.25 -15.16 12.48
N VAL A 168 -31.27 -14.05 11.74
CA VAL A 168 -31.87 -12.79 12.20
C VAL A 168 -33.29 -12.73 11.63
N ASP A 169 -34.26 -12.43 12.49
CA ASP A 169 -35.66 -12.32 12.08
C ASP A 169 -35.83 -11.21 11.04
N LEU A 170 -36.55 -11.48 9.95
CA LEU A 170 -36.66 -10.59 8.78
C LEU A 170 -37.23 -9.21 9.13
N VAL A 171 -37.98 -9.12 10.24
CA VAL A 171 -38.53 -7.86 10.76
C VAL A 171 -37.41 -6.92 11.26
N ALA A 172 -36.30 -7.46 11.77
CA ALA A 172 -35.16 -6.68 12.25
C ALA A 172 -34.22 -6.19 11.13
N ALA A 173 -34.35 -6.72 9.91
CA ALA A 173 -33.49 -6.38 8.77
C ALA A 173 -33.90 -5.09 8.02
N ARG A 174 -34.97 -4.40 8.46
CA ARG A 174 -35.51 -3.19 7.81
C ARG A 174 -34.90 -1.91 8.39
N ARG A 175 -33.63 -1.66 8.08
CA ARG A 175 -33.01 -0.34 7.81
C ARG A 175 -31.49 -0.48 7.94
N VAL A 176 -30.85 -0.62 6.79
CA VAL A 176 -29.52 -0.06 6.58
C VAL A 176 -29.73 0.90 5.42
N ASP A 177 -30.13 2.13 5.76
CA ASP A 177 -29.99 3.29 4.86
C ASP A 177 -28.57 3.84 5.06
#